data_AF-A0A543CE50-F1
#
_entry.id   AF-A0A543CE50-F1
#
_cell.length_a   1.000
_cell.length_b   1.000
_cell.length_c   1.000
_cell.angle_alpha   90.00
_cell.angle_beta   90.00
_cell.angle_gamma   90.00
#
_symmetry.space_group_name_H-M   'P 1'
#
loop_
_entity.id
_entity.type
_entity.pdbx_description
1 polymer ?
#
loop_
_entity_poly.entity_id
_entity_poly.type
_entity_poly.pdbx_seq_one_letter_code
_entity_poly.pdbx_strand_id
1 'polypeptide(L)'
;MSNGREDEIAANRMLADPQAVRGQLAADLAEIAALGRGGVQTDPAAGSRAMAEVVRANADRLAFRSPVEAATLSLRRLRELPVAERGAGSPIGPYHAAASATVAHGELRSASRGRLVFDRVAAEVAHTTVTLQAVVEVDADGSVWLEAFGWPAEPDGAPIWVFGGTAEEYLAQAVTDARSGMPFDRVMSMVLGTASAWPGPVGTEARRIELAEAVAARRGELGAYVSNAESYALAVRAHGPFAACFYRSALETLFEGFLGGAAVSLVDMEEIEEIDDELRDVVAEVGPVPPGAVPAGIPSHHWWWHPPSP
;
A
#
# COMPACT_ATOMS: atom_id res chain seq x y z
N MET A 1 2.69 -23.37 -12.22
CA MET A 1 4.14 -23.55 -11.94
C MET A 1 5.07 -22.73 -12.85
N SER A 2 4.92 -21.40 -12.99
CA SER A 2 5.88 -20.65 -13.85
C SER A 2 6.10 -19.16 -13.55
N ASN A 3 5.53 -18.56 -12.50
CA ASN A 3 5.77 -17.14 -12.21
C ASN A 3 6.59 -16.89 -10.93
N GLY A 4 6.51 -17.75 -9.90
CA GLY A 4 7.51 -17.76 -8.83
C GLY A 4 8.93 -17.96 -9.37
N ARG A 5 9.08 -18.69 -10.49
CA ARG A 5 10.35 -18.87 -11.18
C ARG A 5 10.87 -17.58 -11.83
N GLU A 6 10.03 -16.65 -12.27
CA GLU A 6 10.49 -15.43 -12.96
C GLU A 6 10.99 -14.38 -11.97
N ASP A 7 10.32 -14.20 -10.83
CA ASP A 7 10.80 -13.33 -9.75
C ASP A 7 11.97 -13.95 -8.98
N GLU A 8 11.99 -15.27 -8.80
CA GLU A 8 13.15 -15.99 -8.28
C GLU A 8 14.33 -15.99 -9.28
N ILE A 9 14.08 -16.00 -10.60
CA ILE A 9 15.10 -15.80 -11.64
C ILE A 9 15.55 -14.34 -11.69
N ALA A 10 14.68 -13.36 -11.48
CA ALA A 10 15.05 -11.94 -11.45
C ALA A 10 15.88 -11.62 -10.19
N ALA A 11 15.44 -12.10 -9.02
CA ALA A 11 16.19 -12.02 -7.77
C ALA A 11 17.52 -12.79 -7.85
N ASN A 12 17.53 -14.02 -8.40
CA ASN A 12 18.79 -14.76 -8.63
C ASN A 12 19.68 -14.14 -9.71
N ARG A 13 19.13 -13.46 -10.73
CA ARG A 13 19.92 -12.72 -11.74
C ARG A 13 20.51 -11.42 -11.16
N MET A 14 19.76 -10.72 -10.31
CA MET A 14 20.25 -9.53 -9.61
C MET A 14 21.29 -9.90 -8.54
N LEU A 15 21.12 -11.04 -7.85
CA LEU A 15 22.16 -11.60 -6.97
C LEU A 15 23.40 -12.09 -7.75
N ALA A 16 23.24 -12.46 -9.03
CA ALA A 16 24.33 -12.95 -9.87
C ALA A 16 25.15 -11.87 -10.59
N ASP A 17 24.64 -10.63 -10.72
CA ASP A 17 25.37 -9.50 -11.32
C ASP A 17 25.46 -8.28 -10.39
N PRO A 18 26.51 -8.22 -9.55
CA PRO A 18 26.77 -7.07 -8.68
C PRO A 18 26.93 -5.74 -9.43
N GLN A 19 27.32 -5.76 -10.71
CA GLN A 19 27.46 -4.53 -11.51
C GLN A 19 26.10 -4.00 -11.94
N ALA A 20 25.16 -4.87 -12.32
CA ALA A 20 23.79 -4.48 -12.61
C ALA A 20 23.12 -3.84 -11.38
N VAL A 21 23.26 -4.44 -10.20
CA VAL A 21 22.71 -3.89 -8.94
C VAL A 21 23.32 -2.52 -8.61
N ARG A 22 24.65 -2.38 -8.74
CA ARG A 22 25.32 -1.09 -8.53
C ARG A 22 24.88 -0.04 -9.55
N GLY A 23 24.70 -0.44 -10.80
CA GLY A 23 24.21 0.44 -11.87
C GLY A 23 22.80 0.95 -11.59
N GLN A 24 21.88 0.08 -11.16
CA GLN A 24 20.53 0.47 -10.79
C GLN A 24 20.54 1.41 -9.57
N LEU A 25 21.26 1.04 -8.50
CA LEU A 25 21.39 1.89 -7.33
C LEU A 25 21.96 3.27 -7.68
N ALA A 26 22.98 3.34 -8.53
CA ALA A 26 23.56 4.61 -8.96
C ALA A 26 22.55 5.46 -9.76
N ALA A 27 21.71 4.83 -10.60
CA ALA A 27 20.65 5.52 -11.34
C ALA A 27 19.58 6.07 -10.38
N ASP A 28 19.12 5.26 -9.42
CA ASP A 28 18.13 5.66 -8.42
C ASP A 28 18.65 6.83 -7.57
N LEU A 29 19.90 6.76 -7.11
CA LEU A 29 20.55 7.83 -6.34
C LEU A 29 20.73 9.11 -7.16
N ALA A 30 21.02 9.00 -8.46
CA ALA A 30 21.10 10.15 -9.35
C ALA A 30 19.74 10.81 -9.54
N GLU A 31 18.66 10.03 -9.65
CA GLU A 31 17.30 10.55 -9.72
C GLU A 31 16.90 11.26 -8.42
N ILE A 32 17.16 10.65 -7.26
CA ILE A 32 16.93 11.28 -5.95
C ILE A 32 17.68 12.61 -5.84
N ALA A 33 18.95 12.65 -6.25
CA ALA A 33 19.74 13.87 -6.25
C ALA A 33 19.17 14.93 -7.21
N ALA A 34 18.68 14.51 -8.38
CA ALA A 34 18.07 15.39 -9.38
C ALA A 34 16.76 16.04 -8.91
N LEU A 35 16.08 15.47 -7.92
CA LEU A 35 14.92 16.12 -7.28
C LEU A 35 15.29 17.41 -6.56
N GLY A 36 16.58 17.63 -6.20
CA GLY A 36 17.04 18.87 -5.57
C GLY A 36 16.44 19.13 -4.19
N ARG A 37 16.04 18.07 -3.48
CA ARG A 37 15.37 18.14 -2.17
C ARG A 37 16.38 18.17 -1.01
N GLY A 38 16.00 18.79 0.09
CA GLY A 38 16.77 18.89 1.33
C GLY A 38 17.01 20.32 1.80
N GLY A 39 17.68 20.45 2.95
CA GLY A 39 18.07 21.74 3.53
C GLY A 39 16.89 22.58 4.03
N VAL A 40 15.79 21.93 4.41
CA VAL A 40 14.68 22.60 5.10
C VAL A 40 15.06 22.74 6.58
N GLN A 41 14.83 23.93 7.12
CA GLN A 41 15.18 24.29 8.49
C GLN A 41 13.97 24.95 9.15
N THR A 42 13.75 24.65 10.41
CA THR A 42 12.76 25.32 11.25
C THR A 42 13.30 25.48 12.67
N ASP A 43 12.72 26.38 13.46
CA ASP A 43 13.12 26.54 14.87
C ASP A 43 12.43 25.47 15.73
N PRO A 44 13.17 24.52 16.35
CA PRO A 44 12.57 23.50 17.20
C PRO A 44 11.91 24.07 18.47
N ALA A 45 12.30 25.28 18.88
CA ALA A 45 11.68 25.99 20.00
C ALA A 45 10.40 26.71 19.57
N ALA A 46 10.10 26.82 18.28
CA ALA A 46 8.84 27.34 17.81
C ALA A 46 7.70 26.37 18.16
N GLY A 47 6.53 26.92 18.46
CA GLY A 47 5.35 26.09 18.71
C GLY A 47 4.98 25.23 17.49
N SER A 48 4.38 24.06 17.72
CA SER A 48 4.00 23.08 16.69
C SER A 48 3.32 23.66 15.44
N ARG A 49 2.46 24.65 15.62
CA ARG A 49 1.78 25.33 14.52
C ARG A 49 2.74 26.08 13.60
N ALA A 50 3.67 26.86 14.17
CA ALA A 50 4.65 27.61 13.40
C ALA A 50 5.62 26.67 12.68
N MET A 51 6.05 25.58 13.33
CA MET A 51 6.83 24.53 12.67
C MET A 51 6.06 23.95 11.47
N ALA A 52 4.79 23.56 11.65
CA ALA A 52 3.98 23.00 10.58
C ALA A 52 3.78 23.98 9.41
N GLU A 53 3.64 25.28 9.67
CA GLU A 53 3.55 26.31 8.62
C GLU A 53 4.84 26.39 7.79
N VAL A 54 6.03 26.35 8.43
CA VAL A 54 7.32 26.30 7.72
C VAL A 54 7.46 25.01 6.91
N VAL A 55 7.11 23.87 7.50
CA VAL A 55 7.17 22.57 6.83
C VAL A 55 6.26 22.52 5.61
N ARG A 56 5.02 23.03 5.71
CA ARG A 56 4.10 23.14 4.57
C ARG A 56 4.63 24.03 3.47
N ALA A 57 5.19 25.18 3.82
CA ALA A 57 5.73 26.14 2.85
C ALA A 57 6.94 25.59 2.07
N ASN A 58 7.57 24.51 2.56
CA ASN A 58 8.74 23.88 1.95
C ASN A 58 8.49 22.39 1.62
N ALA A 59 7.23 21.97 1.47
CA ALA A 59 6.87 20.56 1.30
C ALA A 59 7.54 19.90 0.08
N ASP A 60 7.68 20.65 -1.01
CA ASP A 60 8.36 20.23 -2.25
C ASP A 60 9.88 20.06 -2.10
N ARG A 61 10.47 20.62 -1.04
CA ARG A 61 11.89 20.51 -0.71
C ARG A 61 12.20 19.47 0.36
N LEU A 62 11.19 18.83 0.97
CA LEU A 62 11.44 17.78 1.97
C LEU A 62 12.11 16.55 1.32
N ALA A 63 13.14 16.05 1.98
CA ALA A 63 13.87 14.83 1.63
C ALA A 63 13.82 13.83 2.79
N PHE A 64 14.00 12.55 2.49
CA PHE A 64 14.35 11.57 3.52
C PHE A 64 15.79 11.78 3.98
N ARG A 65 16.12 11.31 5.19
CA ARG A 65 17.49 11.42 5.74
C ARG A 65 18.53 10.72 4.86
N SER A 66 18.17 9.56 4.31
CA SER A 66 19.04 8.77 3.44
C SER A 66 18.52 8.73 2.01
N PRO A 67 19.34 9.06 1.00
CA PRO A 67 18.96 8.88 -0.41
C PRO A 67 18.66 7.42 -0.77
N VAL A 68 19.34 6.46 -0.14
CA VAL A 68 19.09 5.02 -0.34
C VAL A 68 17.74 4.63 0.23
N GLU A 69 17.40 5.14 1.41
CA GLU A 69 16.09 4.95 2.02
C GLU A 69 14.98 5.57 1.15
N ALA A 70 15.19 6.79 0.66
CA ALA A 70 14.26 7.46 -0.24
C ALA A 70 13.93 6.62 -1.49
N ALA A 71 14.96 6.09 -2.16
CA ALA A 71 14.81 5.22 -3.31
C ALA A 71 14.09 3.91 -2.93
N THR A 72 14.49 3.28 -1.83
CA THR A 72 13.91 2.02 -1.34
C THR A 72 12.43 2.17 -1.02
N LEU A 73 12.04 3.23 -0.30
CA LEU A 73 10.65 3.50 0.05
C LEU A 73 9.82 3.83 -1.19
N SER A 74 10.38 4.60 -2.13
CA SER A 74 9.70 4.92 -3.39
C SER A 74 9.35 3.67 -4.19
N LEU A 75 10.26 2.69 -4.24
CA LEU A 75 10.03 1.40 -4.93
C LEU A 75 9.04 0.52 -4.17
N ARG A 76 9.22 0.39 -2.85
CA ARG A 76 8.43 -0.53 -2.02
C ARG A 76 6.99 -0.08 -1.82
N ARG A 77 6.77 1.23 -1.63
CA ARG A 77 5.47 1.79 -1.21
C ARG A 77 4.71 2.48 -2.33
N LEU A 78 5.18 2.43 -3.58
CA LEU A 78 4.46 3.00 -4.73
C LEU A 78 3.02 2.49 -4.83
N ARG A 79 2.79 1.21 -4.50
CA ARG A 79 1.48 0.55 -4.59
C ARG A 79 0.47 1.02 -3.55
N GLU A 80 0.94 1.76 -2.55
CA GLU A 80 0.06 2.37 -1.55
C GLU A 80 -0.59 3.66 -2.08
N LEU A 81 -0.03 4.24 -3.15
CA LEU A 81 -0.58 5.43 -3.80
C LEU A 81 -1.76 5.06 -4.72
N PRO A 82 -2.76 5.96 -4.87
CA PRO A 82 -3.72 5.84 -5.95
C PRO A 82 -3.01 5.76 -7.30
N VAL A 83 -3.56 5.01 -8.25
CA VAL A 83 -2.92 4.80 -9.56
C VAL A 83 -2.64 6.12 -10.29
N ALA A 84 -3.51 7.12 -10.12
CA ALA A 84 -3.34 8.45 -10.71
C ALA A 84 -2.07 9.19 -10.22
N GLU A 85 -1.54 8.84 -9.05
CA GLU A 85 -0.37 9.48 -8.44
C GLU A 85 0.95 8.70 -8.65
N ARG A 86 0.91 7.51 -9.26
CA ARG A 86 2.11 6.68 -9.49
C ARG A 86 2.98 7.14 -10.65
N GLY A 87 2.46 8.02 -11.49
CA GLY A 87 3.13 8.46 -12.72
C GLY A 87 3.39 7.31 -13.71
N ALA A 88 4.21 7.60 -14.72
CA ALA A 88 4.71 6.60 -15.66
C ALA A 88 6.24 6.55 -15.58
N GLY A 89 6.81 5.35 -15.61
CA GLY A 89 8.26 5.16 -15.52
C GLY A 89 8.74 5.00 -14.08
N SER A 90 9.79 5.74 -13.70
CA SER A 90 10.40 5.62 -12.37
C SER A 90 9.43 6.03 -11.25
N PRO A 91 9.39 5.29 -10.13
CA PRO A 91 8.50 5.60 -9.02
C PRO A 91 8.98 6.76 -8.13
N ILE A 92 10.25 7.14 -8.23
CA ILE A 92 10.89 8.09 -7.32
C ILE A 92 10.23 9.47 -7.39
N GLY A 93 10.18 10.08 -8.58
CA GLY A 93 9.55 11.39 -8.75
C GLY A 93 8.09 11.44 -8.27
N PRO A 94 7.20 10.56 -8.76
CA PRO A 94 5.80 10.51 -8.36
C PRO A 94 5.59 10.29 -6.86
N TYR A 95 6.35 9.37 -6.25
CA TYR A 95 6.25 9.09 -4.81
C TYR A 95 6.59 10.33 -3.96
N HIS A 96 7.68 11.02 -4.28
CA HIS A 96 8.06 12.26 -3.61
C HIS A 96 7.07 13.41 -3.86
N ALA A 97 6.47 13.49 -5.04
CA ALA A 97 5.42 14.46 -5.35
C ALA A 97 4.16 14.23 -4.50
N ALA A 98 3.72 12.97 -4.37
CA ALA A 98 2.59 12.60 -3.53
C ALA A 98 2.85 12.85 -2.03
N ALA A 99 4.08 12.62 -1.55
CA ALA A 99 4.50 12.98 -0.20
C ALA A 99 4.42 14.49 0.04
N SER A 100 4.93 15.28 -0.92
CA SER A 100 4.89 16.74 -0.86
C SER A 100 3.45 17.26 -0.85
N ALA A 101 2.58 16.72 -1.69
CA ALA A 101 1.16 17.07 -1.72
C ALA A 101 0.46 16.75 -0.39
N THR A 102 0.82 15.62 0.24
CA THR A 102 0.29 15.21 1.55
C THR A 102 0.71 16.16 2.66
N VAL A 103 1.98 16.58 2.70
CA VAL A 103 2.44 17.59 3.67
C VAL A 103 1.78 18.96 3.39
N ALA A 104 1.79 19.42 2.13
CA ALA A 104 1.29 20.74 1.77
C ALA A 104 -0.22 20.90 2.01
N HIS A 105 -1.01 19.89 1.64
CA HIS A 105 -2.47 19.98 1.55
C HIS A 105 -3.22 19.08 2.54
N GLY A 106 -2.55 18.13 3.19
CA GLY A 106 -3.16 17.26 4.20
C GLY A 106 -3.56 18.01 5.47
N GLU A 107 -4.30 17.35 6.35
CA GLU A 107 -4.61 17.81 7.70
C GLU A 107 -3.45 17.50 8.64
N LEU A 108 -3.06 18.45 9.50
CA LEU A 108 -2.08 18.16 10.57
C LEU A 108 -2.80 17.39 11.69
N ARG A 109 -2.53 16.07 11.79
CA ARG A 109 -3.18 15.17 12.75
C ARG A 109 -2.55 15.24 14.13
N SER A 110 -1.22 15.24 14.18
CA SER A 110 -0.48 15.31 15.42
C SER A 110 0.81 16.09 15.25
N ALA A 111 1.25 16.70 16.35
CA ALA A 111 2.50 17.45 16.40
C ALA A 111 3.09 17.35 17.81
N SER A 112 4.10 16.50 17.98
CA SER A 112 4.71 16.22 19.28
C SER A 112 6.20 15.94 19.15
N ARG A 113 7.02 16.57 20.02
CA ARG A 113 8.47 16.30 20.13
C ARG A 113 9.23 16.36 18.80
N GLY A 114 8.95 17.38 17.98
CA GLY A 114 9.58 17.51 16.66
C GLY A 114 9.01 16.59 15.58
N ARG A 115 8.07 15.69 15.90
CA ARG A 115 7.36 14.86 14.92
C ARG A 115 6.04 15.53 14.53
N LEU A 116 5.81 15.69 13.23
CA LEU A 116 4.58 16.21 12.64
C LEU A 116 3.97 15.15 11.73
N VAL A 117 2.67 14.90 11.86
CA VAL A 117 1.95 13.90 11.06
C VAL A 117 0.86 14.58 10.24
N PHE A 118 0.91 14.37 8.92
CA PHE A 118 -0.03 14.94 7.97
C PHE A 118 -0.79 13.83 7.25
N ASP A 119 -2.12 13.90 7.26
CA ASP A 119 -2.96 12.94 6.53
C ASP A 119 -3.66 13.63 5.36
N ARG A 120 -3.69 12.98 4.20
CA ARG A 120 -4.42 13.43 3.02
C ARG A 120 -5.27 12.30 2.48
N VAL A 121 -6.56 12.58 2.30
CA VAL A 121 -7.46 11.69 1.56
C VAL A 121 -7.26 11.91 0.06
N ALA A 122 -6.82 10.87 -0.63
CA ALA A 122 -6.62 10.85 -2.07
C ALA A 122 -7.71 10.01 -2.75
N ALA A 123 -8.17 10.45 -3.91
CA ALA A 123 -9.20 9.75 -4.66
C ALA A 123 -8.60 8.59 -5.48
N GLU A 124 -9.33 7.48 -5.50
CA GLU A 124 -9.19 6.37 -6.43
C GLU A 124 -10.52 6.20 -7.19
N VAL A 125 -10.57 5.32 -8.17
CA VAL A 125 -11.79 5.09 -8.97
C VAL A 125 -12.95 4.49 -8.19
N ALA A 126 -14.14 4.49 -8.81
CA ALA A 126 -15.37 3.89 -8.26
C ALA A 126 -15.71 4.40 -6.85
N HIS A 127 -15.66 5.72 -6.65
CA HIS A 127 -15.96 6.38 -5.36
C HIS A 127 -15.09 5.89 -4.21
N THR A 128 -13.89 5.40 -4.52
CA THR A 128 -12.94 4.91 -3.53
C THR A 128 -12.00 6.04 -3.11
N THR A 129 -11.67 6.10 -1.84
CA THR A 129 -10.59 6.97 -1.36
C THR A 129 -9.61 6.19 -0.51
N VAL A 130 -8.38 6.69 -0.48
CA VAL A 130 -7.30 6.17 0.36
C VAL A 130 -6.69 7.31 1.18
N THR A 131 -6.48 7.08 2.46
CA THR A 131 -5.78 8.00 3.35
C THR A 131 -4.28 7.74 3.24
N LEU A 132 -3.54 8.76 2.86
CA LEU A 132 -2.07 8.76 2.83
C LEU A 132 -1.56 9.61 3.98
N GLN A 133 -0.51 9.13 4.65
CA GLN A 133 0.13 9.78 5.78
C GLN A 133 1.58 10.12 5.43
N ALA A 134 1.96 11.37 5.70
CA ALA A 134 3.34 11.81 5.70
C ALA A 134 3.77 12.13 7.13
N VAL A 135 4.86 11.51 7.56
CA VAL A 135 5.49 11.77 8.86
C VAL A 135 6.76 12.57 8.63
N VAL A 136 6.84 13.73 9.26
CA VAL A 136 7.97 14.66 9.19
C VAL A 136 8.63 14.75 10.56
N GLU A 137 9.94 14.63 10.61
CA GLU A 137 10.74 14.89 11.81
C GLU A 137 11.50 16.21 11.71
N VAL A 138 11.60 16.87 12.86
CA VAL A 138 12.41 18.04 13.11
C VAL A 138 13.44 17.67 14.16
N ASP A 139 14.71 17.66 13.75
CA ASP A 139 15.84 17.40 14.63
C ASP A 139 16.05 18.53 15.64
N ALA A 140 16.83 18.25 16.69
CA ALA A 140 17.20 19.23 17.69
C ALA A 140 17.99 20.44 17.13
N ASP A 141 18.61 20.30 15.97
CA ASP A 141 19.33 21.37 15.28
C ASP A 141 18.45 22.19 14.31
N GLY A 142 17.17 21.83 14.17
CA GLY A 142 16.24 22.49 13.25
C GLY A 142 16.10 21.82 11.89
N SER A 143 16.89 20.79 11.58
CA SER A 143 16.81 20.07 10.31
C SER A 143 15.51 19.31 10.18
N VAL A 144 14.85 19.44 9.02
CA VAL A 144 13.55 18.83 8.75
C VAL A 144 13.66 17.74 7.69
N TRP A 145 13.12 16.56 7.99
CA TRP A 145 13.17 15.39 7.12
C TRP A 145 11.81 14.71 7.01
N LEU A 146 11.52 14.14 5.84
CA LEU A 146 10.46 13.16 5.69
C LEU A 146 10.96 11.84 6.28
N GLU A 147 10.24 11.28 7.25
CA GLU A 147 10.58 10.00 7.88
C GLU A 147 9.86 8.86 7.18
N ALA A 148 8.56 9.02 6.94
CA ALA A 148 7.73 8.01 6.31
C ALA A 148 6.66 8.64 5.43
N PHE A 149 6.25 7.91 4.39
CA PHE A 149 5.12 8.26 3.55
C PHE A 149 4.42 7.00 3.02
N GLY A 150 3.09 7.01 2.91
CA GLY A 150 2.27 5.89 2.43
C GLY A 150 1.01 5.73 3.27
N TRP A 151 0.49 4.50 3.40
CA TRP A 151 -0.58 4.20 4.35
C TRP A 151 -0.11 4.43 5.81
N PRO A 152 -1.01 4.89 6.71
CA PRO A 152 -0.71 4.98 8.13
C PRO A 152 -0.29 3.62 8.70
N ALA A 153 0.90 3.54 9.31
CA ALA A 153 1.38 2.33 9.99
C ALA A 153 0.62 2.09 11.32
N GLU A 154 0.28 3.19 11.99
CA GLU A 154 -0.47 3.21 13.25
C GLU A 154 -1.72 4.07 13.05
N PRO A 155 -2.79 3.53 12.42
CA PRO A 155 -3.99 4.31 12.20
C PRO A 155 -4.67 4.66 13.53
N ASP A 156 -5.10 5.91 13.68
CA ASP A 156 -5.74 6.45 14.90
C ASP A 156 -7.25 6.15 14.98
N GLY A 157 -7.70 5.12 14.27
CA GLY A 157 -9.11 4.76 14.11
C GLY A 157 -9.82 5.46 12.95
N ALA A 158 -9.13 6.28 12.16
CA ALA A 158 -9.64 6.73 10.87
C ALA A 158 -9.51 5.63 9.78
N PRO A 159 -10.46 5.55 8.83
CA PRO A 159 -10.39 4.58 7.73
C PRO A 159 -9.22 4.91 6.80
N ILE A 160 -8.41 3.89 6.48
CA ILE A 160 -7.35 4.01 5.48
C ILE A 160 -7.94 3.87 4.08
N TRP A 161 -8.85 2.92 3.87
CA TRP A 161 -9.60 2.78 2.62
C TRP A 161 -11.08 2.98 2.87
N VAL A 162 -11.71 3.81 2.04
CA VAL A 162 -13.17 4.00 2.04
C VAL A 162 -13.72 3.59 0.69
N PHE A 163 -14.58 2.58 0.70
CA PHE A 163 -15.33 2.11 -0.45
C PHE A 163 -16.71 2.76 -0.47
N GLY A 164 -16.86 3.91 -1.14
CA GLY A 164 -18.10 4.69 -1.19
C GLY A 164 -19.09 4.28 -2.29
N GLY A 165 -18.72 3.34 -3.15
CA GLY A 165 -19.54 2.83 -4.25
C GLY A 165 -20.34 1.58 -3.87
N THR A 166 -21.06 1.04 -4.85
CA THR A 166 -21.80 -0.22 -4.74
C THR A 166 -20.94 -1.41 -5.16
N ALA A 167 -21.28 -2.61 -4.67
CA ALA A 167 -20.59 -3.84 -5.06
C ALA A 167 -20.64 -4.09 -6.58
N GLU A 168 -21.74 -3.73 -7.26
CA GLU A 168 -21.87 -3.78 -8.72
C GLU A 168 -20.91 -2.84 -9.44
N GLU A 169 -20.73 -1.61 -8.95
CA GLU A 169 -19.77 -0.66 -9.50
C GLU A 169 -18.34 -1.16 -9.34
N TYR A 170 -18.02 -1.76 -8.18
CA TYR A 170 -16.72 -2.37 -7.92
C TYR A 170 -16.43 -3.56 -8.81
N LEU A 171 -17.40 -4.46 -8.99
CA LEU A 171 -17.24 -5.59 -9.91
C LEU A 171 -17.04 -5.11 -11.35
N ALA A 172 -17.83 -4.12 -11.80
CA ALA A 172 -17.68 -3.54 -13.13
C ALA A 172 -16.28 -2.94 -13.32
N GLN A 173 -15.80 -2.17 -12.35
CA GLN A 173 -14.47 -1.56 -12.40
C GLN A 173 -13.35 -2.61 -12.36
N ALA A 174 -13.47 -3.65 -11.53
CA ALA A 174 -12.50 -4.74 -11.46
C ALA A 174 -12.35 -5.45 -12.82
N VAL A 175 -13.46 -5.75 -13.51
CA VAL A 175 -13.44 -6.36 -14.85
C VAL A 175 -12.79 -5.42 -15.86
N THR A 176 -13.13 -4.14 -15.85
CA THR A 176 -12.54 -3.13 -16.74
C THR A 176 -11.03 -3.01 -16.51
N ASP A 177 -10.59 -2.88 -15.27
CA ASP A 177 -9.18 -2.74 -14.90
C ASP A 177 -8.39 -4.02 -15.25
N ALA A 178 -8.96 -5.19 -14.98
CA ALA A 178 -8.35 -6.48 -15.28
C ALA A 178 -8.05 -6.62 -16.78
N ARG A 179 -9.01 -6.25 -17.65
CA ARG A 179 -8.89 -6.33 -19.11
C ARG A 179 -8.02 -5.24 -19.73
N SER A 180 -7.97 -4.07 -19.12
CA SER A 180 -7.27 -2.90 -19.67
C SER A 180 -5.79 -2.86 -19.28
N GLY A 181 -5.32 -3.84 -18.50
CA GLY A 181 -3.93 -3.90 -18.04
C GLY A 181 -3.60 -2.84 -16.98
N MET A 182 -4.61 -2.36 -16.23
CA MET A 182 -4.36 -1.50 -15.07
C MET A 182 -3.58 -2.26 -14.00
N PRO A 183 -2.83 -1.57 -13.11
CA PRO A 183 -2.06 -2.23 -12.05
C PRO A 183 -2.90 -3.25 -11.27
N PHE A 184 -2.37 -4.46 -11.11
CA PHE A 184 -3.14 -5.58 -10.58
C PHE A 184 -3.60 -5.35 -9.13
N ASP A 185 -2.83 -4.62 -8.33
CA ASP A 185 -3.23 -4.25 -6.98
C ASP A 185 -4.47 -3.36 -6.95
N ARG A 186 -4.68 -2.51 -7.96
CA ARG A 186 -5.94 -1.76 -8.12
C ARG A 186 -7.10 -2.68 -8.48
N VAL A 187 -6.88 -3.67 -9.36
CA VAL A 187 -7.90 -4.70 -9.64
C VAL A 187 -8.32 -5.39 -8.34
N MET A 188 -7.36 -5.80 -7.52
CA MET A 188 -7.61 -6.47 -6.24
C MET A 188 -8.31 -5.56 -5.22
N SER A 189 -7.98 -4.27 -5.16
CA SER A 189 -8.73 -3.31 -4.33
C SER A 189 -10.19 -3.18 -4.78
N MET A 190 -10.46 -3.19 -6.09
CA MET A 190 -11.85 -3.20 -6.59
C MET A 190 -12.56 -4.52 -6.26
N VAL A 191 -11.86 -5.66 -6.34
CA VAL A 191 -12.41 -6.94 -5.88
C VAL A 191 -12.78 -6.87 -4.40
N LEU A 192 -11.91 -6.33 -3.55
CA LEU A 192 -12.20 -6.15 -2.13
C LEU A 192 -13.42 -5.25 -1.88
N GLY A 193 -13.62 -4.19 -2.68
CA GLY A 193 -14.80 -3.32 -2.57
C GLY A 193 -16.13 -4.07 -2.76
N THR A 194 -16.13 -5.21 -3.47
CA THR A 194 -17.32 -6.06 -3.62
C THR A 194 -17.75 -6.77 -2.33
N ALA A 195 -16.86 -6.87 -1.34
CA ALA A 195 -17.11 -7.54 -0.07
C ALA A 195 -18.26 -6.89 0.74
N SER A 196 -18.57 -5.62 0.47
CA SER A 196 -19.72 -4.91 1.04
C SER A 196 -21.09 -5.59 0.82
N ALA A 197 -21.20 -6.48 -0.18
CA ALA A 197 -22.41 -7.25 -0.44
C ALA A 197 -22.44 -8.64 0.21
N TRP A 198 -21.37 -9.05 0.91
CA TRP A 198 -21.28 -10.36 1.53
C TRP A 198 -22.38 -10.61 2.58
N PRO A 199 -22.96 -11.83 2.68
CA PRO A 199 -22.64 -13.06 1.94
C PRO A 199 -23.39 -13.23 0.60
N GLY A 200 -23.97 -12.16 0.06
CA GLY A 200 -24.69 -12.19 -1.21
C GLY A 200 -23.75 -12.27 -2.43
N PRO A 201 -24.17 -12.92 -3.53
CA PRO A 201 -23.41 -12.87 -4.76
C PRO A 201 -23.49 -11.46 -5.38
N VAL A 202 -22.36 -10.98 -5.87
CA VAL A 202 -22.28 -9.69 -6.59
C VAL A 202 -22.41 -9.91 -8.08
N GLY A 203 -23.32 -9.15 -8.71
CA GLY A 203 -23.55 -9.18 -10.14
C GLY A 203 -24.04 -10.52 -10.71
N THR A 204 -24.18 -10.57 -12.02
CA THR A 204 -24.60 -11.77 -12.77
C THR A 204 -23.48 -12.82 -12.81
N GLU A 205 -23.83 -14.10 -12.94
CA GLU A 205 -22.87 -15.19 -13.15
C GLU A 205 -21.91 -14.92 -14.32
N ALA A 206 -22.43 -14.43 -15.46
CA ALA A 206 -21.62 -14.07 -16.61
C ALA A 206 -20.51 -13.06 -16.25
N ARG A 207 -20.83 -12.02 -15.47
CA ARG A 207 -19.83 -11.02 -15.03
C ARG A 207 -18.81 -11.57 -14.05
N ARG A 208 -19.21 -12.49 -13.16
CA ARG A 208 -18.26 -13.17 -12.27
C ARG A 208 -17.28 -14.04 -13.06
N ILE A 209 -17.78 -14.79 -14.04
CA ILE A 209 -16.95 -15.58 -14.97
C ILE A 209 -15.98 -14.67 -15.72
N GLU A 210 -16.46 -13.52 -16.24
CA GLU A 210 -15.60 -12.57 -16.94
C GLU A 210 -14.45 -12.04 -16.06
N LEU A 211 -14.69 -11.77 -14.78
CA LEU A 211 -13.63 -11.38 -13.85
C LEU A 211 -12.65 -12.54 -13.61
N ALA A 212 -13.16 -13.74 -13.34
CA ALA A 212 -12.34 -14.93 -13.12
C ALA A 212 -11.42 -15.22 -14.31
N GLU A 213 -11.93 -15.16 -15.54
CA GLU A 213 -11.14 -15.33 -16.76
C GLU A 213 -10.06 -14.25 -16.92
N ALA A 214 -10.41 -12.99 -16.66
CA ALA A 214 -9.48 -11.87 -16.77
C ALA A 214 -8.34 -11.96 -15.74
N VAL A 215 -8.64 -12.38 -14.51
CA VAL A 215 -7.64 -12.62 -13.47
C VAL A 215 -6.78 -13.85 -13.80
N ALA A 216 -7.38 -14.95 -14.26
CA ALA A 216 -6.64 -16.14 -14.67
C ALA A 216 -5.65 -15.86 -15.82
N ALA A 217 -6.03 -14.99 -16.77
CA ALA A 217 -5.14 -14.54 -17.83
C ALA A 217 -3.92 -13.75 -17.30
N ARG A 218 -4.01 -13.20 -16.08
CA ARG A 218 -2.98 -12.42 -15.39
C ARG A 218 -2.35 -13.18 -14.21
N ARG A 219 -2.28 -14.51 -14.31
CA ARG A 219 -1.74 -15.40 -13.25
C ARG A 219 -0.38 -14.99 -12.66
N GLY A 220 0.48 -14.30 -13.42
CA GLY A 220 1.77 -13.82 -12.90
C GLY A 220 1.66 -12.65 -11.97
N GLU A 221 0.74 -11.75 -12.26
CA GLU A 221 0.46 -10.62 -11.40
C GLU A 221 -0.32 -11.06 -10.17
N LEU A 222 -1.16 -12.11 -10.28
CA LEU A 222 -1.75 -12.77 -9.11
C LEU A 222 -0.69 -13.39 -8.21
N GLY A 223 0.26 -14.14 -8.77
CA GLY A 223 1.39 -14.69 -8.00
C GLY A 223 2.21 -13.59 -7.32
N ALA A 224 2.57 -12.54 -8.06
CA ALA A 224 3.26 -11.38 -7.49
C ALA A 224 2.42 -10.70 -6.39
N TYR A 225 1.09 -10.68 -6.51
CA TYR A 225 0.20 -10.14 -5.47
C TYR A 225 0.25 -10.96 -4.18
N VAL A 226 0.25 -12.29 -4.28
CA VAL A 226 0.43 -13.22 -3.15
C VAL A 226 1.78 -12.99 -2.48
N SER A 227 2.88 -12.92 -3.23
CA SER A 227 4.21 -12.64 -2.66
C SER A 227 4.29 -11.28 -1.93
N ASN A 228 3.52 -10.26 -2.34
CA ASN A 228 3.45 -9.02 -1.55
C ASN A 228 2.65 -9.21 -0.28
N ALA A 229 1.56 -9.99 -0.30
CA ALA A 229 0.77 -10.26 0.89
C ALA A 229 1.64 -10.93 1.97
N GLU A 230 2.46 -11.89 1.58
CA GLU A 230 3.49 -12.52 2.42
C GLU A 230 4.53 -11.50 2.91
N SER A 231 5.09 -10.69 2.00
CA SER A 231 6.05 -9.64 2.37
C SER A 231 5.47 -8.64 3.38
N TYR A 232 4.17 -8.34 3.29
CA TYR A 232 3.50 -7.49 4.26
C TYR A 232 3.24 -8.21 5.59
N ALA A 233 2.87 -9.50 5.57
CA ALA A 233 2.71 -10.32 6.78
C ALA A 233 4.01 -10.37 7.59
N LEU A 234 5.13 -10.68 6.94
CA LEU A 234 6.47 -10.70 7.57
C LEU A 234 6.90 -9.32 8.11
N ALA A 235 6.35 -8.24 7.57
CA ALA A 235 6.74 -6.88 7.90
C ALA A 235 5.79 -6.18 8.89
N VAL A 236 4.78 -6.89 9.43
CA VAL A 236 3.79 -6.31 10.36
C VAL A 236 4.43 -5.66 11.58
N ARG A 237 5.48 -6.26 12.16
CA ARG A 237 6.19 -5.65 13.32
C ARG A 237 6.77 -4.27 13.02
N ALA A 238 7.16 -4.02 11.78
CA ALA A 238 7.79 -2.77 11.36
C ALA A 238 6.79 -1.74 10.80
N HIS A 239 5.70 -2.19 10.18
CA HIS A 239 4.78 -1.31 9.41
C HIS A 239 3.31 -1.42 9.83
N GLY A 240 3.02 -2.19 10.87
CA GLY A 240 1.66 -2.45 11.34
C GLY A 240 0.91 -3.50 10.51
N PRO A 241 -0.23 -4.00 11.03
CA PRO A 241 -0.95 -5.13 10.44
C PRO A 241 -1.82 -4.77 9.24
N PHE A 242 -2.08 -3.49 8.99
CA PHE A 242 -3.09 -3.05 8.03
C PHE A 242 -2.86 -3.59 6.61
N ALA A 243 -1.66 -3.42 6.07
CA ALA A 243 -1.37 -3.80 4.69
C ALA A 243 -1.50 -5.31 4.47
N ALA A 244 -0.99 -6.12 5.40
CA ALA A 244 -1.10 -7.57 5.35
C ALA A 244 -2.57 -8.03 5.38
N CYS A 245 -3.35 -7.45 6.30
CA CYS A 245 -4.78 -7.72 6.41
C CYS A 245 -5.55 -7.32 5.13
N PHE A 246 -5.21 -6.17 4.54
CA PHE A 246 -5.84 -5.65 3.31
C PHE A 246 -5.59 -6.59 2.13
N TYR A 247 -4.33 -6.95 1.87
CA TYR A 247 -3.96 -7.83 0.77
C TYR A 247 -4.57 -9.23 0.94
N ARG A 248 -4.52 -9.79 2.17
CA ARG A 248 -5.10 -11.10 2.46
C ARG A 248 -6.62 -11.11 2.28
N SER A 249 -7.32 -10.04 2.65
CA SER A 249 -8.76 -9.91 2.39
C SER A 249 -9.12 -9.77 0.92
N ALA A 250 -8.32 -9.08 0.13
CA ALA A 250 -8.55 -9.01 -1.30
C ALA A 250 -8.42 -10.40 -1.96
N LEU A 251 -7.43 -11.20 -1.53
CA LEU A 251 -7.28 -12.59 -1.96
C LEU A 251 -8.47 -13.45 -1.55
N GLU A 252 -8.89 -13.40 -0.28
CA GLU A 252 -10.05 -14.18 0.21
C GLU A 252 -11.32 -13.82 -0.58
N THR A 253 -11.56 -12.53 -0.79
CA THR A 253 -12.73 -12.04 -1.54
C THR A 253 -12.71 -12.54 -2.98
N LEU A 254 -11.53 -12.57 -3.62
CA LEU A 254 -11.36 -13.14 -4.95
C LEU A 254 -11.65 -14.64 -4.97
N PHE A 255 -11.12 -15.38 -3.99
CA PHE A 255 -11.21 -16.83 -3.92
C PHE A 255 -12.65 -17.29 -3.63
N GLU A 256 -13.27 -16.77 -2.59
CA GLU A 256 -14.63 -17.16 -2.21
C GLU A 256 -15.69 -16.58 -3.14
N GLY A 257 -15.50 -15.34 -3.60
CA GLY A 257 -16.51 -14.62 -4.38
C GLY A 257 -16.53 -14.96 -5.87
N PHE A 258 -15.39 -15.36 -6.45
CA PHE A 258 -15.24 -15.41 -7.92
C PHE A 258 -14.54 -16.67 -8.44
N LEU A 259 -13.45 -17.11 -7.84
CA LEU A 259 -12.67 -18.24 -8.36
C LEU A 259 -13.19 -19.60 -7.84
N GLY A 260 -13.67 -19.66 -6.61
CA GLY A 260 -14.00 -20.90 -5.92
C GLY A 260 -12.87 -21.93 -6.03
N GLY A 261 -13.21 -23.16 -6.41
CA GLY A 261 -12.23 -24.23 -6.59
C GLY A 261 -11.16 -23.97 -7.67
N ALA A 262 -11.37 -23.01 -8.57
CA ALA A 262 -10.34 -22.65 -9.56
C ALA A 262 -9.11 -21.99 -8.92
N ALA A 263 -9.25 -21.40 -7.71
CA ALA A 263 -8.13 -20.79 -6.99
C ALA A 263 -6.98 -21.79 -6.77
N VAL A 264 -7.30 -23.05 -6.44
CA VAL A 264 -6.33 -24.15 -6.21
C VAL A 264 -5.46 -24.45 -7.44
N SER A 265 -5.94 -24.11 -8.63
CA SER A 265 -5.16 -24.29 -9.88
C SER A 265 -4.32 -23.07 -10.25
N LEU A 266 -4.61 -21.91 -9.66
CA LEU A 266 -4.02 -20.62 -10.02
C LEU A 266 -2.96 -20.14 -9.04
N VAL A 267 -3.12 -20.49 -7.77
CA VAL A 267 -2.27 -20.04 -6.65
C VAL A 267 -1.75 -21.26 -5.92
N ASP A 268 -0.54 -21.15 -5.37
CA ASP A 268 -0.03 -22.14 -4.43
C ASP A 268 -0.72 -21.93 -3.08
N MET A 269 -1.52 -22.92 -2.66
CA MET A 269 -2.26 -22.80 -1.40
C MET A 269 -1.34 -22.87 -0.18
N GLU A 270 -0.14 -23.44 -0.33
CA GLU A 270 0.88 -23.46 0.73
C GLU A 270 1.32 -22.03 1.07
N GLU A 271 1.53 -21.15 0.07
CA GLU A 271 1.86 -19.73 0.28
C GLU A 271 0.74 -18.99 1.04
N ILE A 272 -0.53 -19.36 0.81
CA ILE A 272 -1.67 -18.76 1.53
C ILE A 272 -1.70 -19.21 2.99
N GLU A 273 -1.41 -20.48 3.24
CA GLU A 273 -1.30 -21.03 4.60
C GLU A 273 -0.14 -20.37 5.36
N GLU A 274 1.01 -20.16 4.72
CA GLU A 274 2.15 -19.45 5.30
C GLU A 274 1.81 -17.99 5.67
N ILE A 275 1.08 -17.27 4.81
CA ILE A 275 0.58 -15.92 5.11
C ILE A 275 -0.34 -15.95 6.35
N ASP A 276 -1.25 -16.92 6.41
CA ASP A 276 -2.21 -17.05 7.51
C ASP A 276 -1.52 -17.42 8.83
N ASP A 277 -0.46 -18.24 8.79
CA ASP A 277 0.35 -18.59 9.95
C ASP A 277 1.15 -17.39 10.47
N GLU A 278 1.85 -16.66 9.60
CA GLU A 278 2.60 -15.46 9.98
C GLU A 278 1.66 -14.38 10.55
N LEU A 279 0.50 -14.16 9.93
CA LEU A 279 -0.50 -13.23 10.44
C LEU A 279 -1.00 -13.63 11.83
N ARG A 280 -1.22 -14.92 12.07
CA ARG A 280 -1.71 -15.41 13.36
C ARG A 280 -0.71 -15.13 14.48
N ASP A 281 0.57 -15.38 14.20
CA ASP A 281 1.64 -15.17 15.15
C ASP A 281 1.84 -13.67 15.44
N VAL A 282 1.93 -12.85 14.39
CA VAL A 282 2.28 -11.43 14.57
C VAL A 282 1.10 -10.57 15.03
N VAL A 283 -0.13 -10.84 14.59
CA VAL A 283 -1.31 -10.09 15.07
C VAL A 283 -1.56 -10.33 16.56
N ALA A 284 -1.25 -11.53 17.07
CA ALA A 284 -1.33 -11.81 18.50
C ALA A 284 -0.32 -10.99 19.32
N GLU A 285 0.84 -10.67 18.75
CA GLU A 285 1.91 -9.89 19.39
C GLU A 285 1.68 -8.37 19.29
N VAL A 286 1.40 -7.87 18.08
CA VAL A 286 1.29 -6.43 17.78
C VAL A 286 -0.09 -5.87 18.11
N GLY A 287 -1.10 -6.74 18.20
CA GLY A 287 -2.50 -6.37 18.37
C GLY A 287 -3.21 -6.15 17.04
N PRO A 288 -4.56 -6.13 17.05
CA PRO A 288 -5.36 -5.98 15.84
C PRO A 288 -5.32 -4.56 15.30
N VAL A 289 -5.68 -4.42 14.02
CA VAL A 289 -5.98 -3.12 13.41
C VAL A 289 -7.15 -2.47 14.20
N PRO A 290 -7.05 -1.19 14.58
CA PRO A 290 -8.15 -0.47 15.22
C PRO A 290 -9.45 -0.55 14.41
N PRO A 291 -10.62 -0.81 15.03
CA PRO A 291 -11.86 -1.08 14.29
C PRO A 291 -12.26 -0.02 13.26
N GLY A 292 -12.00 1.27 13.54
CA GLY A 292 -12.33 2.35 12.61
C GLY A 292 -11.41 2.44 11.39
N ALA A 293 -10.26 1.76 11.40
CA ALA A 293 -9.35 1.65 10.27
C ALA A 293 -9.69 0.46 9.34
N VAL A 294 -10.47 -0.51 9.83
CA VAL A 294 -10.94 -1.65 9.04
C VAL A 294 -11.92 -1.13 7.97
N PRO A 295 -11.76 -1.49 6.68
CA PRO A 295 -12.71 -1.08 5.65
C PRO A 295 -14.13 -1.54 5.98
N ALA A 296 -15.12 -0.68 5.69
CA ALA A 296 -16.52 -1.02 5.93
C ALA A 296 -16.97 -2.20 5.06
N GLY A 297 -17.77 -3.11 5.63
CA GLY A 297 -18.32 -4.26 4.91
C GLY A 297 -17.37 -5.46 4.78
N ILE A 298 -16.19 -5.41 5.42
CA ILE A 298 -15.32 -6.59 5.49
C ILE A 298 -16.03 -7.74 6.21
N PRO A 299 -16.02 -8.98 5.66
CA PRO A 299 -16.64 -10.13 6.28
C PRO A 299 -16.05 -10.46 7.64
N SER A 300 -16.91 -10.83 8.59
CA SER A 300 -16.50 -11.12 9.96
C SER A 300 -15.61 -12.37 10.10
N HIS A 301 -15.58 -13.25 9.09
CA HIS A 301 -14.71 -14.43 9.09
C HIS A 301 -13.28 -14.13 8.61
N HIS A 302 -13.00 -12.91 8.14
CA HIS A 302 -11.64 -12.42 7.92
C HIS A 302 -10.98 -12.13 9.28
N TRP A 303 -10.68 -13.21 10.01
CA TRP A 303 -10.27 -13.21 11.41
C TRP A 303 -9.02 -12.36 11.67
N TRP A 304 -8.17 -12.11 10.68
CA TRP A 304 -6.98 -11.26 10.84
C TRP A 304 -7.30 -9.79 11.16
N TRP A 305 -8.52 -9.30 10.87
CA TRP A 305 -8.98 -7.98 11.35
C TRP A 305 -9.56 -8.04 12.77
N HIS A 306 -10.11 -9.19 13.15
CA HIS A 306 -10.83 -9.42 14.39
C HIS A 306 -10.38 -10.75 15.00
N PRO A 307 -9.12 -10.85 15.46
CA PRO A 307 -8.59 -12.09 15.97
C PRO A 307 -9.44 -12.55 17.15
N PRO A 308 -9.77 -13.84 17.24
CA PRO A 308 -10.54 -14.36 18.35
C PRO A 308 -9.84 -13.99 19.66
N SER A 309 -10.62 -13.53 20.65
CA SER A 309 -10.07 -13.27 21.98
C SER A 309 -9.49 -14.58 22.54
N PRO A 310 -8.31 -14.53 23.19
CA PRO A 310 -7.68 -15.70 23.80
C PRO A 310 -8.54 -16.35 24.89
#